data_AF-A0A1J0VZ84-F1
#
_entry.id   AF-A0A1J0VZ84-F1
#
_cell.length_a   1.000
_cell.length_b   1.000
_cell.length_c   1.000
_cell.angle_alpha   90.00
_cell.angle_beta   90.00
_cell.angle_gamma   90.00
#
_symmetry.space_group_name_H-M   'P 1'
#
loop_
_entity.id
_entity.type
_entity.pdbx_description
1 polymer ?
#
loop_
_entity_poly.entity_id
_entity_poly.type
_entity_poly.pdbx_seq_one_letter_code
_entity_poly.pdbx_strand_id
1 'polypeptide(L)'
;MSSQISIRLAEATVRYLDSTVSSGAAPSRAAIIEQALERDRLRRTAEADAAILAALAESTPDDDMNDLAAHAARTPMDDLA
;
A
#
# COMPACT_ATOMS: atom_id res chain seq x y z
N MET A 1 8.06 14.69 -13.14
CA MET A 1 7.55 16.06 -12.87
C MET A 1 7.18 16.10 -11.39
N SER A 2 7.65 17.07 -10.62
CA SER A 2 7.21 17.27 -9.23
C SER A 2 6.41 18.57 -9.13
N SER A 3 5.42 18.60 -8.24
CA SER A 3 4.61 19.80 -7.96
C SER A 3 4.81 20.19 -6.50
N GLN A 4 5.02 21.48 -6.25
CA GLN A 4 5.19 21.99 -4.90
C GLN A 4 3.85 22.44 -4.32
N ILE A 5 3.58 22.03 -3.09
CA ILE A 5 2.39 22.41 -2.33
C ILE A 5 2.81 22.97 -0.97
N SER A 6 2.02 23.91 -0.43
CA SER A 6 2.21 24.44 0.92
C SER A 6 1.13 23.87 1.83
N ILE A 7 1.54 23.14 2.87
CA ILE A 7 0.63 22.48 3.81
C ILE A 7 0.96 22.94 5.23
N ARG A 8 -0.07 23.13 6.07
CA ARG A 8 0.10 23.30 7.52
C ARG A 8 0.02 21.94 8.19
N LEU A 9 1.07 21.59 8.93
CA LEU A 9 1.15 20.36 9.71
C LEU A 9 1.31 20.71 11.19
N ALA A 10 0.97 19.78 12.07
CA ALA A 10 1.26 19.91 13.48
C ALA A 10 2.79 20.02 13.70
N GLU A 11 3.21 20.83 14.66
CA GLU A 11 4.64 21.05 14.94
C GLU A 11 5.37 19.74 15.25
N ALA A 12 4.72 18.84 15.99
CA ALA A 12 5.26 17.52 16.29
C ALA A 12 5.56 16.70 15.02
N THR A 13 4.71 16.78 14.00
CA THR A 13 4.92 16.11 12.71
C THR A 13 6.12 16.70 11.98
N VAL A 14 6.24 18.03 11.93
CA VAL A 14 7.40 18.69 11.31
C VAL A 14 8.70 18.29 12.00
N ARG A 15 8.69 18.28 13.34
CA ARG A 15 9.84 17.87 14.15
C ARG A 15 10.26 16.43 13.88
N TYR A 16 9.29 15.52 13.74
CA TYR A 16 9.56 14.13 13.35
C TYR A 16 10.23 14.04 11.97
N LEU A 17 9.67 14.72 10.97
CA LEU A 17 10.22 14.74 9.61
C LEU A 17 11.66 15.26 9.62
N ASP A 18 11.93 16.33 10.38
CA ASP A 18 13.27 16.89 10.53
C ASP A 18 14.26 15.95 11.22
N SER A 19 13.85 15.31 12.30
CA SER A 19 14.69 14.33 12.99
C SER A 19 15.04 13.14 12.08
N THR A 20 14.13 12.74 11.20
CA THR A 20 14.31 11.62 10.26
C THR A 20 15.25 11.98 9.12
N VAL A 21 15.18 13.21 8.60
CA VAL A 21 16.11 13.68 7.58
C VAL A 21 17.50 13.92 8.17
N SER A 22 17.59 14.55 9.34
CA SER A 22 18.87 14.84 10.00
C SER A 22 19.61 13.59 10.47
N SER A 23 18.89 12.50 10.80
CA SER A 23 19.50 11.20 11.08
C SER A 23 19.99 10.46 9.83
N GLY A 24 19.67 10.95 8.63
CA GLY A 24 19.99 10.31 7.36
C GLY A 24 19.08 9.14 7.01
N ALA A 25 18.04 8.88 7.80
CA ALA A 25 17.07 7.80 7.52
C ALA A 25 16.20 8.06 6.28
N ALA A 26 16.12 9.32 5.83
CA ALA A 26 15.46 9.67 4.58
C ALA A 26 16.18 10.85 3.88
N PRO A 27 16.16 10.91 2.54
CA PRO A 27 16.86 11.93 1.77
C PRO A 27 16.18 13.31 1.80
N SER A 28 14.88 13.38 2.11
CA SER A 28 14.14 14.64 2.25
C SER A 28 12.80 14.47 2.98
N ARG A 29 12.20 15.57 3.44
CA ARG A 29 10.85 15.56 4.02
C ARG A 29 9.80 15.08 3.02
N ALA A 30 9.95 15.46 1.74
CA ALA A 30 9.05 15.06 0.67
C ALA A 30 9.08 13.54 0.45
N ALA A 31 10.26 12.92 0.45
CA ALA A 31 10.39 11.47 0.30
C ALA A 31 9.66 10.70 1.41
N ILE A 32 9.71 11.19 2.66
CA ILE A 32 8.98 10.59 3.78
C ILE A 32 7.46 10.68 3.54
N ILE A 33 6.98 11.85 3.12
CA ILE A 33 5.56 12.09 2.86
C ILE A 33 5.08 11.24 1.68
N GLU A 34 5.83 11.18 0.58
CA GLU A 34 5.52 10.38 -0.59
C GLU A 34 5.42 8.89 -0.23
N GLN A 35 6.39 8.36 0.53
CA GLN A 35 6.35 6.97 0.98
C GLN A 35 5.15 6.68 1.89
N ALA A 36 4.83 7.60 2.80
CA ALA A 36 3.68 7.46 3.69
C ALA A 36 2.36 7.49 2.92
N LEU A 37 2.24 8.39 1.93
CA LEU A 37 1.05 8.50 1.08
C LEU A 37 0.88 7.30 0.17
N GLU A 38 1.96 6.78 -0.41
CA GLU A 38 1.89 5.60 -1.27
C GLU A 38 1.45 4.36 -0.47
N ARG A 39 1.98 4.19 0.74
CA ARG A 39 1.53 3.11 1.63
C ARG A 39 0.05 3.22 1.96
N ASP A 40 -0.46 4.43 2.22
CA ASP A 40 -1.87 4.65 2.48
C ASP A 40 -2.73 4.42 1.24
N ARG A 41 -2.26 4.84 0.05
CA ARG A 41 -2.92 4.60 -1.23
C ARG A 41 -3.07 3.11 -1.50
N LEU A 42 -1.98 2.35 -1.40
CA LEU A 42 -1.98 0.90 -1.61
C LEU A 42 -2.95 0.20 -0.64
N ARG A 43 -2.96 0.62 0.63
CA ARG A 43 -3.90 0.09 1.63
C ARG A 43 -5.36 0.32 1.22
N ARG A 44 -5.72 1.54 0.82
CA ARG A 44 -7.10 1.86 0.40
C ARG A 44 -7.52 1.10 -0.86
N THR A 45 -6.60 0.91 -1.81
CA THR A 45 -6.86 0.08 -3.00
C THR A 45 -7.15 -1.36 -2.60
N ALA A 46 -6.32 -1.97 -1.77
CA ALA A 46 -6.55 -3.34 -1.30
C ALA A 46 -7.87 -3.48 -0.51
N GLU A 47 -8.21 -2.50 0.33
CA GLU A 47 -9.49 -2.47 1.06
C GLU A 47 -10.69 -2.38 0.10
N ALA A 48 -10.60 -1.57 -0.95
CA ALA A 48 -11.65 -1.46 -1.96
C ALA A 48 -11.80 -2.76 -2.77
N ASP A 49 -10.69 -3.36 -3.19
CA ASP A 49 -10.70 -4.62 -3.94
C ASP A 49 -11.28 -5.76 -3.10
N ALA A 50 -10.90 -5.85 -1.82
CA ALA A 50 -11.47 -6.83 -0.90
C ALA A 50 -12.98 -6.65 -0.72
N ALA A 51 -13.48 -5.41 -0.68
CA ALA A 51 -14.91 -5.14 -0.58
C ALA A 51 -15.68 -5.58 -1.86
N ILE A 52 -15.08 -5.40 -3.04
CA ILE A 52 -15.65 -5.88 -4.30
C ILE A 52 -15.71 -7.41 -4.31
N LEU A 53 -14.61 -8.07 -3.94
CA LEU A 53 -14.55 -9.54 -3.89
C LEU A 53 -15.55 -10.10 -2.88
N ALA A 54 -15.68 -9.50 -1.70
CA ALA A 54 -16.66 -9.90 -0.70
C ALA A 54 -18.11 -9.77 -1.22
N ALA A 55 -18.43 -8.65 -1.88
CA ALA A 55 -19.76 -8.44 -2.45
C ALA A 55 -20.07 -9.44 -3.58
N LEU A 56 -19.08 -9.83 -4.38
CA LEU A 56 -19.25 -10.82 -5.44
C LEU A 56 -19.45 -12.24 -4.88
N ALA A 57 -18.69 -12.61 -3.84
CA ALA A 57 -18.81 -13.90 -3.17
C ALA A 57 -20.20 -14.15 -2.55
N GLU A 58 -20.90 -13.09 -2.12
CA GLU A 58 -22.29 -13.21 -1.65
C GLU A 58 -23.29 -13.52 -2.77
N SER A 59 -22.94 -13.20 -4.02
CA SER A 59 -23.86 -13.26 -5.17
C SER A 59 -23.66 -14.48 -6.09
N THR A 60 -22.48 -15.11 -6.06
CA THR A 60 -22.12 -16.22 -6.95
C THR A 60 -21.35 -17.28 -6.14
N PRO A 61 -21.67 -18.58 -6.25
CA PRO A 61 -20.89 -19.64 -5.59
C PRO A 61 -19.45 -19.60 -6.10
N ASP A 62 -18.50 -19.39 -5.20
CA ASP A 62 -17.08 -19.09 -5.49
C ASP A 62 -16.25 -20.35 -5.80
N ASP A 63 -16.85 -21.37 -6.41
CA ASP A 63 -16.21 -22.66 -6.69
C ASP A 63 -14.98 -22.50 -7.60
N ASP A 64 -15.07 -21.62 -8.61
CA ASP A 64 -13.97 -21.34 -9.54
C ASP A 64 -12.75 -20.70 -8.83
N MET A 65 -12.97 -19.84 -7.83
CA MET A 65 -11.88 -19.20 -7.08
C MET A 65 -11.22 -20.18 -6.11
N ASN A 66 -12.00 -21.06 -5.49
CA ASN A 66 -11.47 -22.14 -4.67
C ASN A 66 -10.62 -23.12 -5.50
N ASP A 67 -11.06 -23.45 -6.71
CA ASP A 67 -10.31 -24.30 -7.63
C ASP A 67 -9.01 -23.63 -8.09
N LEU A 68 -9.03 -22.31 -8.36
CA LEU A 68 -7.84 -21.53 -8.67
C LEU A 68 -6.85 -21.48 -7.50
N ALA A 69 -7.34 -21.24 -6.28
CA ALA A 69 -6.51 -21.23 -5.08
C ALA A 69 -5.86 -22.60 -4.83
N ALA A 70 -6.63 -23.67 -5.02
CA ALA A 70 -6.14 -25.04 -4.91
C ALA A 70 -5.09 -25.35 -5.99
N HIS A 71 -5.27 -24.86 -7.22
CA HIS A 71 -4.29 -24.98 -8.30
C HIS A 71 -3.01 -24.21 -7.98
N ALA A 72 -3.11 -22.94 -7.59
CA ALA A 72 -1.97 -22.08 -7.25
C ALA A 72 -1.13 -22.64 -6.09
N ALA A 73 -1.77 -23.19 -5.05
CA ALA A 73 -1.07 -23.81 -3.92
C ALA A 73 -0.24 -25.05 -4.32
N ARG A 74 -0.53 -25.68 -5.47
CA ARG A 74 0.23 -26.82 -6.01
C ARG A 74 1.27 -26.41 -7.06
N THR A 75 1.29 -25.16 -7.48
CA THR A 75 2.26 -24.65 -8.46
C THR A 75 3.56 -24.27 -7.74
N PRO A 76 4.69 -24.91 -8.08
CA PRO A 76 5.99 -24.53 -7.54
C PRO A 76 6.33 -23.09 -7.93
N MET A 77 6.88 -22.30 -7.01
CA MET A 77 7.32 -20.92 -7.25
C MET A 77 8.84 -20.81 -7.47
N ASP A 78 9.50 -21.96 -7.68
CA ASP A 78 10.96 -22.10 -7.68
C ASP A 78 11.65 -21.38 -8.86
N ASP A 79 10.86 -20.93 -9.84
CA ASP A 79 11.27 -20.23 -11.05
C ASP A 79 11.13 -18.69 -10.96
N LEU A 80 10.71 -18.14 -9.81
CA LEU A 80 10.52 -16.69 -9.59
C LEU A 80 11.74 -15.97 -8.97
N ALA A 81 12.95 -16.54 -9.10
CA ALA A 81 14.20 -16.02 -8.53
C ALA A 81 14.94 -15.05 -9.47
#